data_AF-A0A1E7GDM7-F1
#
_entry.id   AF-A0A1E7GDM7-F1
#
_cell.length_a   1.000
_cell.length_b   1.000
_cell.length_c   1.000
_cell.angle_alpha   90.00
_cell.angle_beta   90.00
_cell.angle_gamma   90.00
#
_symmetry.space_group_name_H-M   'P 1'
#
loop_
_entity.id
_entity.type
_entity.pdbx_description
1 polymer ?
#
loop_
_entity_poly.entity_id
_entity_poly.type
_entity_poly.pdbx_seq_one_letter_code
_entity_poly.pdbx_strand_id
1 'polypeptide(L)'
;MFPEGWLRETARETDLIKLERKIDPNIIFWVLITSFGVRLPSTLASLKRQYEKESKTKLSDSNWYFRFTPELVEFLHQCMGAVLISLSTVIVAINARTLKMGYLILGRIRS
;
A
#
# COMPACT_ATOMS: atom_id res chain seq x y z
N MET A 1 -7.47 -5.03 -1.17
CA MET A 1 -6.92 -3.75 -1.70
C MET A 1 -7.19 -2.67 -0.67
N PHE A 2 -6.29 -1.69 -0.52
CA PHE A 2 -6.49 -0.57 0.40
C PHE A 2 -7.66 0.30 -0.08
N PRO A 3 -8.60 0.68 0.81
CA PRO A 3 -9.67 1.60 0.45
C PRO A 3 -9.11 3.01 0.22
N GLU A 4 -9.57 3.68 -0.83
CA GLU A 4 -9.08 5.01 -1.22
C GLU A 4 -9.21 6.06 -0.10
N GLY A 5 -10.32 6.02 0.64
CA GLY A 5 -10.54 6.92 1.77
C GLY A 5 -9.49 6.76 2.88
N TRP A 6 -9.04 5.53 3.14
CA TRP A 6 -8.00 5.27 4.12
C TRP A 6 -6.64 5.79 3.65
N LEU A 7 -6.28 5.56 2.37
CA LEU A 7 -5.03 6.09 1.80
C LEU A 7 -4.97 7.62 1.85
N ARG A 8 -6.10 8.30 1.59
CA ARG A 8 -6.19 9.76 1.69
C ARG A 8 -6.06 10.24 3.13
N GLU A 9 -6.63 9.53 4.10
CA GLU A 9 -6.48 9.89 5.52
C GLU A 9 -5.04 9.70 6.00
N THR A 10 -4.44 8.55 5.72
CA THR A 10 -3.04 8.26 6.06
C THR A 10 -2.09 9.28 5.43
N ALA A 11 -2.33 9.68 4.17
CA ALA A 11 -1.55 10.74 3.52
C ALA A 11 -1.75 12.12 4.18
N ARG A 12 -2.89 12.36 4.84
CA ARG A 12 -3.11 13.57 5.64
C ARG A 12 -2.30 13.52 6.93
N GLU A 13 -2.33 12.37 7.60
CA GLU A 13 -1.65 12.15 8.88
C GLU A 13 -0.13 12.24 8.73
N THR A 14 0.43 11.79 7.62
CA THR A 14 1.88 11.88 7.33
C THR A 14 2.30 13.20 6.70
N ASP A 15 1.41 14.20 6.64
CA ASP A 15 1.63 15.50 6.01
C ASP A 15 2.03 15.44 4.51
N LEU A 16 1.89 14.28 3.87
CA LEU A 16 2.06 14.11 2.42
C LEU A 16 1.12 15.03 1.64
N ILE A 17 -0.08 15.25 2.20
CA ILE A 17 -1.12 16.13 1.67
C ILE A 17 -0.76 17.61 1.78
N LYS A 18 0.13 18.07 2.67
CA LYS A 18 0.53 19.50 2.71
C LYS A 18 1.24 19.96 1.42
N LEU A 19 1.68 19.02 0.58
CA LEU A 19 2.29 19.23 -0.74
C LEU A 19 1.29 19.23 -1.92
N GLU A 20 -0.04 19.15 -1.65
CA GLU A 20 -1.17 18.77 -2.52
C GLU A 20 -1.40 19.52 -3.84
N ARG A 21 -0.53 20.41 -4.30
CA ARG A 21 -0.90 21.22 -5.47
C ARG A 21 -1.08 20.41 -6.77
N LYS A 22 -0.50 19.20 -6.91
CA LYS A 22 -0.53 18.43 -8.19
C LYS A 22 -0.43 16.89 -8.11
N ILE A 23 -0.30 16.25 -6.95
CA ILE A 23 -0.17 14.78 -6.87
C ILE A 23 -1.26 14.17 -6.01
N ASP A 24 -2.02 13.26 -6.62
CA ASP A 24 -2.95 12.39 -5.92
C ASP A 24 -2.20 11.25 -5.17
N PRO A 25 -2.39 11.11 -3.84
CA PRO A 25 -1.72 10.13 -3.00
C PRO A 25 -2.12 8.68 -3.31
N ASN A 26 -3.36 8.45 -3.72
CA ASN A 26 -3.83 7.12 -4.11
C ASN A 26 -3.13 6.68 -5.40
N ILE A 27 -3.04 7.58 -6.38
CA ILE A 27 -2.39 7.27 -7.68
C ILE A 27 -0.89 7.00 -7.50
N ILE A 28 -0.17 7.85 -6.76
CA ILE A 28 1.28 7.66 -6.56
C ILE A 28 1.57 6.37 -5.81
N PHE A 29 0.75 6.02 -4.82
CA PHE A 29 0.86 4.74 -4.10
C PHE A 29 0.76 3.54 -5.05
N TRP A 30 -0.30 3.48 -5.87
CA TRP A 30 -0.52 2.35 -6.77
C TRP A 30 0.53 2.27 -7.88
N VAL A 31 0.98 3.41 -8.40
CA VAL A 31 2.08 3.47 -9.37
C VAL A 31 3.33 2.87 -8.75
N LEU A 32 3.75 3.33 -7.56
CA LEU A 32 4.95 2.82 -6.91
C LEU A 32 4.85 1.30 -6.65
N ILE A 33 3.81 0.85 -5.95
CA ILE A 33 3.66 -0.57 -5.58
C ILE A 33 3.61 -1.49 -6.79
N THR A 34 2.90 -1.09 -7.86
CA THR A 34 2.76 -1.92 -9.05
C THR A 34 4.03 -1.95 -9.89
N SER A 35 4.74 -0.82 -9.99
CA SER A 35 5.99 -0.72 -10.75
C SER A 35 7.14 -1.48 -10.09
N PHE A 36 7.16 -1.62 -8.76
CA PHE A 36 8.16 -2.44 -8.07
C PHE A 36 7.82 -3.94 -8.04
N GLY A 37 6.53 -4.31 -8.14
CA GLY A 37 6.09 -5.71 -8.00
C GLY A 37 6.12 -6.57 -9.28
N VAL A 38 6.06 -5.98 -10.47
CA VAL A 38 5.76 -6.76 -11.71
C VAL A 38 6.93 -6.84 -12.70
N ARG A 39 7.76 -5.79 -12.88
CA ARG A 39 8.97 -5.79 -13.73
C ARG A 39 9.95 -4.68 -13.34
N LEU A 40 11.24 -4.97 -13.14
CA LEU A 40 12.32 -3.97 -13.11
C LEU A 40 12.77 -3.68 -14.57
N PRO A 41 12.88 -2.41 -15.01
CA PRO A 41 13.54 -1.31 -14.30
C PRO A 41 12.66 -0.06 -14.17
N SER A 42 12.23 0.27 -12.95
CA SER A 42 11.50 1.49 -12.64
C SER A 42 12.48 2.65 -12.45
N THR A 43 13.06 3.14 -13.55
CA THR A 43 13.71 4.46 -13.51
C THR A 43 12.67 5.49 -13.06
N LEU A 44 13.13 6.54 -12.38
CA LEU A 44 12.27 7.66 -11.98
C LEU A 44 11.48 8.23 -13.16
N ALA A 45 12.05 8.22 -14.37
CA ALA A 45 11.37 8.63 -15.59
C ALA A 45 10.24 7.67 -16.02
N SER A 46 10.44 6.35 -15.88
CA SER A 46 9.39 5.36 -16.16
C SER A 46 8.23 5.48 -15.17
N LEU A 47 8.54 5.67 -13.88
CA LEU A 47 7.52 5.90 -12.83
C LEU A 47 6.73 7.17 -13.11
N LYS A 48 7.41 8.25 -13.51
CA LYS A 48 6.77 9.50 -13.91
C LYS A 48 5.77 9.27 -15.06
N ARG A 49 6.19 8.59 -16.14
CA ARG A 49 5.31 8.31 -17.30
C ARG A 49 4.08 7.51 -16.90
N GLN A 50 4.24 6.53 -16.02
CA GLN A 50 3.13 5.72 -15.52
C GLN A 50 2.19 6.56 -14.65
N TYR A 51 2.73 7.42 -13.79
CA TYR A 51 1.94 8.38 -13.04
C TYR A 51 1.15 9.34 -13.93
N GLU A 52 1.78 9.93 -14.95
CA GLU A 52 1.11 10.85 -15.88
C GLU A 52 -0.02 10.15 -16.66
N LYS A 53 0.17 8.86 -16.98
CA LYS A 53 -0.85 8.03 -17.64
C LYS A 53 -2.07 7.80 -16.73
N GLU A 54 -1.85 7.40 -15.48
CA GLU A 54 -2.92 7.09 -14.53
C GLU A 54 -3.63 8.36 -14.02
N SER A 55 -2.88 9.43 -13.74
CA SER A 55 -3.42 10.72 -13.27
C SER A 55 -3.98 11.62 -14.37
N LYS A 56 -3.79 11.27 -15.65
CA LYS A 56 -4.12 12.08 -16.83
C LYS A 56 -3.55 13.52 -16.75
N THR A 57 -2.48 13.70 -15.98
CA THR A 57 -1.88 14.99 -15.68
C THR A 57 -0.41 14.97 -16.08
N LYS A 58 0.06 16.00 -16.78
CA LYS A 58 1.49 16.15 -17.10
C LYS A 58 2.23 16.85 -15.96
N LEU A 59 3.42 16.33 -15.64
CA LEU A 59 4.30 16.82 -14.59
C LEU A 59 5.63 17.27 -15.21
N SER A 60 6.20 18.36 -14.68
CA SER A 60 7.60 18.68 -15.00
C SER A 60 8.54 17.73 -14.25
N ASP A 61 9.75 17.54 -14.77
CA ASP A 61 10.74 16.66 -14.14
C ASP A 61 11.10 17.14 -12.74
N SER A 62 11.39 18.43 -12.57
CA SER A 62 11.66 19.01 -11.25
C SER A 62 10.53 18.73 -10.27
N ASN A 63 9.27 18.94 -10.70
CA ASN A 63 8.11 18.73 -9.83
C ASN A 63 7.87 17.24 -9.49
N TRP A 64 8.42 16.31 -10.27
CA TRP A 64 8.39 14.89 -9.98
C TRP A 64 9.47 14.50 -8.94
N TYR A 65 10.71 14.96 -9.14
CA TYR A 65 11.82 14.62 -8.23
C TYR A 65 11.65 15.22 -6.83
N PHE A 66 11.10 16.42 -6.71
CA PHE A 66 10.84 17.05 -5.40
C PHE A 66 9.80 16.34 -4.52
N ARG A 67 9.23 15.22 -4.98
CA ARG A 67 8.14 14.49 -4.29
C ARG A 67 8.63 13.29 -3.50
N PHE A 68 9.87 12.87 -3.73
CA PHE A 68 10.54 11.83 -2.96
C PHE A 68 11.05 12.43 -1.66
N THR A 69 10.11 12.68 -0.76
CA THR A 69 10.30 13.37 0.52
C THR A 69 10.25 12.37 1.68
N PRO A 70 10.80 12.71 2.87
CA PRO A 70 10.66 11.88 4.06
C PRO A 70 9.21 11.56 4.41
N GLU A 71 8.28 12.48 4.15
CA GLU A 71 6.83 12.32 4.36
C GLU A 71 6.24 11.21 3.47
N LEU A 72 6.75 11.07 2.23
CA LEU A 72 6.41 9.95 1.35
C LEU A 72 6.94 8.63 1.90
N VAL A 73 8.13 8.61 2.46
CA VAL A 73 8.69 7.41 3.08
C VAL A 73 7.86 7.00 4.29
N GLU A 74 7.47 7.94 5.13
CA GLU A 74 6.64 7.69 6.31
C GLU A 74 5.26 7.16 5.92
N PHE A 75 4.63 7.75 4.91
CA PHE A 75 3.39 7.25 4.31
C PHE A 75 3.50 5.80 3.87
N LEU A 76 4.59 5.45 3.17
CA LEU A 76 4.83 4.08 2.72
C LEU A 76 5.08 3.12 3.89
N HIS A 77 5.79 3.53 4.92
CA HIS A 77 5.98 2.73 6.13
C HIS A 77 4.66 2.41 6.82
N GLN A 78 3.76 3.38 6.96
CA GLN A 78 2.44 3.16 7.55
C GLN A 78 1.60 2.19 6.70
N CYS A 79 1.63 2.33 5.38
CA CYS A 79 0.99 1.38 4.48
C CYS A 79 1.55 -0.05 4.67
N MET A 80 2.87 -0.18 4.78
CA MET A 80 3.53 -1.48 5.00
C MET A 80 3.16 -2.09 6.36
N GLY A 81 3.13 -1.28 7.42
CA GLY A 81 2.68 -1.70 8.75
C GLY A 81 1.24 -2.23 8.73
N ALA A 82 0.34 -1.54 8.03
CA ALA A 82 -1.04 -1.99 7.85
C ALA A 82 -1.14 -3.33 7.11
N VAL A 83 -0.31 -3.56 6.07
CA VAL A 83 -0.22 -4.88 5.40
C VAL A 83 0.23 -5.96 6.38
N LEU A 84 1.30 -5.70 7.13
CA LEU A 84 1.87 -6.70 8.05
C LEU A 84 0.89 -7.10 9.16
N ILE A 85 0.16 -6.13 9.73
CA ILE A 85 -0.87 -6.38 10.75
C ILE A 85 -2.03 -7.20 10.16
N SER A 86 -2.45 -6.87 8.94
CA SER A 86 -3.52 -7.62 8.26
C SER A 86 -3.10 -9.08 8.01
N LEU A 87 -1.88 -9.31 7.52
CA LEU A 87 -1.34 -10.64 7.28
C LEU A 87 -1.20 -11.45 8.58
N SER A 88 -0.70 -10.85 9.66
CA SER A 88 -0.57 -11.54 10.95
C SER A 88 -1.94 -11.94 11.52
N THR A 89 -2.94 -11.08 11.39
CA THR A 89 -4.32 -11.36 11.82
C THR A 89 -4.92 -12.54 11.06
N VAL A 90 -4.70 -12.61 9.75
CA VAL A 90 -5.17 -13.72 8.91
C VAL A 90 -4.51 -15.04 9.32
N ILE A 91 -3.20 -15.05 9.59
CA ILE A 91 -2.48 -16.25 10.03
C ILE A 91 -3.03 -16.76 11.37
N VAL A 92 -3.24 -15.87 12.34
CA VAL A 92 -3.83 -16.24 13.65
C VAL A 92 -5.23 -16.80 13.47
N ALA A 93 -6.06 -16.19 12.62
CA ALA A 93 -7.41 -16.66 12.35
C ALA A 93 -7.44 -18.05 11.68
N ILE A 94 -6.51 -18.33 10.75
CA ILE A 94 -6.35 -19.64 10.14
C ILE A 94 -5.96 -20.67 11.20
N ASN A 95 -4.96 -20.38 12.02
CA ASN A 95 -4.51 -21.29 13.08
C ASN A 95 -5.62 -21.61 14.09
N ALA A 96 -6.39 -20.59 14.50
CA ALA A 96 -7.53 -20.78 15.41
C ALA A 96 -8.63 -21.67 14.79
N ARG A 97 -8.91 -21.53 13.49
CA ARG A 97 -9.86 -22.40 12.77
C ARG A 97 -9.35 -23.83 12.65
N THR A 98 -8.07 -24.04 12.34
CA THR A 98 -7.46 -25.37 12.25
C THR A 98 -7.50 -26.09 13.60
N LEU A 99 -7.17 -25.39 14.70
CA LEU A 99 -7.27 -25.93 16.05
C LEU A 99 -8.72 -26.30 16.40
N LYS A 100 -9.68 -25.41 16.14
CA LYS A 100 -11.10 -25.66 16.41
C LYS A 100 -11.65 -26.86 15.63
N MET A 101 -11.24 -27.04 14.37
CA MET A 101 -11.57 -28.23 13.57
C MET A 101 -10.93 -29.50 14.11
N GLY A 102 -9.66 -29.46 14.52
CA GLY A 102 -8.97 -30.60 15.13
C GLY A 102 -9.67 -31.10 16.40
N TYR A 103 -10.10 -30.18 17.27
CA TYR A 103 -10.87 -30.53 18.48
C TYR A 103 -12.25 -31.12 18.16
N LEU A 104 -12.95 -30.63 17.12
CA LEU A 104 -14.24 -31.18 16.69
C LEU A 104 -14.11 -32.60 16.12
N ILE A 105 -13.04 -32.89 15.37
CA ILE A 105 -12.78 -34.24 14.85
C ILE A 105 -12.43 -35.20 15.99
N LEU A 106 -11.54 -34.81 16.91
CA LEU A 106 -11.16 -35.64 18.07
C LEU A 106 -12.33 -35.89 19.02
N GLY A 107 -13.21 -34.91 19.24
CA GLY A 107 -14.41 -35.08 20.06
C GLY A 107 -15.43 -36.05 19.46
N ARG A 108 -15.40 -36.28 18.14
CA ARG A 108 -16.32 -37.17 17.42
C ARG A 108 -15.81 -38.60 17.28
N ILE A 109 -14.50 -38.83 17.47
CA ILE A 109 -13.89 -40.18 17.49
C ILE A 109 -14.01 -40.82 18.89
N ARG A 110 -14.26 -40.03 19.93
CA ARG A 110 -14.29 -40.47 21.33
C ARG A 110 -15.70 -40.70 21.91
N SER A 111 -16.77 -40.62 21.09
CA SER A 111 -18.15 -41.00 21.42
C SER A 111 -18.61 -42.16 20.55
#